data_AF-A0A6C0JZ71-F1
#
_entry.id   AF-A0A6C0JZ71-F1
#
_cell.length_a   1.000
_cell.length_b   1.000
_cell.length_c   1.000
_cell.angle_alpha   90.00
_cell.angle_beta   90.00
_cell.angle_gamma   90.00
#
_symmetry.space_group_name_H-M   'P 1'
#
loop_
_entity.id
_entity.type
_entity.pdbx_description
1 polymer ?
#
loop_
_entity_poly.entity_id
_entity_poly.type
_entity_poly.pdbx_seq_one_letter_code
_entity_poly.pdbx_strand_id
1 'polypeptide(L)'
;MDTIFTLKDGMCDNKINLDELYERKQKHDLNTLNVFNRILQRIHTRIRYNSRINPNEQHCWYIIPEIIIGLPKYDNHSCIAYIIDKLRENGFVIKYIHPNLLFISWKSWTPSYVREEIRKKTGIQIDGWGKPKTVTSEHGNQEPVTDPNTLMMAKSKSVTLSSKPGYKDIHTYKPTGDLIYNKDLLKRIEDKSNAK
;
A
#
# COMPACT_ATOMS: atom_id res chain seq x y z
N MET A 1 -13.70 -36.93 55.44
CA MET A 1 -13.23 -36.63 56.81
C MET A 1 -12.35 -35.41 56.68
N ASP A 2 -12.97 -34.24 56.84
CA ASP A 2 -12.29 -32.96 56.74
C ASP A 2 -11.68 -32.65 58.10
N THR A 3 -10.37 -32.45 58.17
CA THR A 3 -9.66 -32.21 59.43
C THR A 3 -9.61 -30.73 59.77
N ILE A 4 -9.86 -30.45 61.05
CA ILE A 4 -9.92 -29.14 61.72
C ILE A 4 -8.61 -28.30 61.64
N PHE A 5 -7.57 -28.78 60.97
CA PHE A 5 -6.23 -28.17 60.90
C PHE A 5 -5.84 -27.63 59.51
N THR A 6 -6.74 -27.61 58.53
CA THR A 6 -6.50 -26.95 57.23
C THR A 6 -7.18 -25.59 57.09
N LEU A 7 -7.57 -24.98 58.21
CA LEU A 7 -7.72 -23.52 58.28
C LEU A 7 -6.31 -22.93 58.30
N LYS A 8 -5.72 -22.81 57.11
CA LYS A 8 -4.47 -22.11 56.88
C LYS A 8 -4.70 -20.64 57.23
N ASP A 9 -4.46 -20.32 58.50
CA ASP A 9 -4.29 -18.96 59.00
C ASP A 9 -3.06 -18.35 58.33
N GLY A 10 -3.30 -17.62 57.27
CA GLY A 10 -2.31 -16.80 56.57
C GLY A 10 -3.05 -15.55 56.16
N MET A 11 -2.74 -14.44 56.86
CA MET A 11 -3.28 -13.10 56.69
C MET A 11 -4.23 -12.96 55.50
N CYS A 12 -5.53 -12.99 55.79
CA CYS A 12 -6.52 -12.50 54.84
C CYS A 12 -6.32 -10.99 54.69
N ASP A 13 -5.46 -10.58 53.76
CA ASP A 13 -5.55 -9.23 53.20
C ASP A 13 -6.98 -9.12 52.63
N ASN A 14 -7.84 -8.38 53.32
CA ASN A 14 -9.26 -8.19 52.96
C ASN A 14 -9.46 -7.50 51.60
N LYS A 15 -8.37 -7.21 50.87
CA LYS A 15 -8.36 -6.53 49.58
C LYS A 15 -7.46 -7.28 48.61
N ILE A 16 -8.06 -8.01 47.68
CA ILE A 16 -7.36 -8.62 46.54
C ILE A 16 -7.08 -7.56 45.48
N ASN A 17 -5.91 -7.65 44.84
CA ASN A 17 -5.62 -6.83 43.67
C ASN A 17 -6.38 -7.39 42.46
N LEU A 18 -7.21 -6.57 41.81
CA LEU A 18 -7.99 -7.00 40.65
C LEU A 18 -7.09 -7.37 39.45
N ASP A 19 -5.90 -6.79 39.34
CA ASP A 19 -4.99 -7.03 38.20
C ASP A 19 -4.34 -8.42 38.28
N GLU A 20 -4.03 -8.91 39.48
CA GLU A 20 -3.45 -10.25 39.69
C GLU A 20 -4.39 -11.36 39.19
N LEU A 21 -5.70 -11.11 39.17
CA LEU A 21 -6.69 -12.04 38.63
C LEU A 21 -6.54 -12.25 37.12
N TYR A 22 -5.98 -11.27 36.40
CA TYR A 22 -5.81 -11.31 34.95
C TYR A 22 -4.42 -11.78 34.49
N GLU A 23 -3.44 -11.89 35.39
CA GLU A 23 -2.06 -12.26 35.03
C GLU A 23 -1.99 -13.60 34.28
N ARG A 24 -2.74 -14.60 34.77
CA ARG A 24 -2.79 -15.93 34.14
C ARG A 24 -3.36 -15.88 32.72
N LYS A 25 -4.38 -15.05 32.49
CA LYS A 25 -4.99 -14.84 31.17
C LYS A 25 -4.02 -14.13 30.24
N GLN A 26 -3.41 -13.04 30.70
CA GLN A 26 -2.41 -12.30 29.94
C GLN A 26 -1.25 -13.20 29.51
N LYS A 27 -0.73 -14.04 30.43
CA LYS A 27 0.34 -15.01 30.13
C LYS A 27 -0.08 -16.01 29.05
N HIS A 28 -1.32 -16.48 29.10
CA HIS A 28 -1.87 -17.38 28.08
C HIS A 28 -1.96 -16.69 26.70
N ASP A 29 -2.45 -15.45 26.67
CA ASP A 29 -2.60 -14.67 25.45
C ASP A 29 -1.24 -14.35 24.81
N LEU A 30 -0.26 -13.95 25.63
CA LEU A 30 1.14 -13.75 25.19
C LEU A 30 1.75 -15.04 24.63
N ASN A 31 1.54 -16.18 25.29
CA ASN A 31 2.02 -17.46 24.78
C ASN A 31 1.38 -17.82 23.43
N THR A 32 0.09 -17.56 23.26
CA THR A 32 -0.63 -17.78 22.01
C THR A 32 -0.05 -16.92 20.88
N LEU A 33 0.18 -15.64 21.14
CA LEU A 33 0.83 -14.73 20.19
C LEU A 33 2.25 -15.19 19.82
N ASN A 34 3.03 -15.66 20.79
CA ASN A 34 4.37 -16.20 20.54
C ASN A 34 4.33 -17.42 19.60
N VAL A 35 3.34 -18.30 19.78
CA VAL A 35 3.13 -19.46 18.91
C VAL A 35 2.75 -19.01 17.49
N PHE A 36 1.83 -18.06 17.35
CA PHE A 36 1.43 -17.54 16.05
C PHE A 36 2.61 -16.91 15.31
N ASN A 37 3.41 -16.11 16.02
CA ASN A 37 4.64 -15.51 15.48
C ASN A 37 5.65 -16.57 15.04
N ARG A 38 5.81 -17.66 15.79
CA ARG A 38 6.70 -18.77 15.40
C ARG A 38 6.26 -19.44 14.09
N ILE A 39 4.96 -19.62 13.88
CA ILE A 39 4.43 -20.18 12.62
C ILE A 39 4.63 -19.18 11.48
N LEU A 40 4.36 -17.89 11.71
CA LEU A 40 4.62 -16.84 10.73
C LEU A 40 6.09 -16.82 10.27
N GLN A 41 7.05 -16.96 11.20
CA GLN A 41 8.48 -17.04 10.86
C GLN A 41 8.82 -18.28 10.02
N ARG A 42 8.16 -19.42 10.27
CA ARG A 42 8.31 -20.62 9.45
C ARG A 42 7.80 -20.39 8.03
N ILE A 43 6.65 -19.73 7.89
CA ILE A 43 6.08 -19.35 6.58
C ILE A 43 7.05 -18.44 5.83
N HIS A 44 7.56 -17.38 6.46
CA HIS A 44 8.54 -16.48 5.83
C HIS A 44 9.82 -17.21 5.39
N THR A 45 10.29 -18.17 6.19
CA THR A 45 11.46 -18.99 5.84
C THR A 45 11.14 -19.92 4.66
N ARG A 46 9.94 -20.49 4.62
CA ARG A 46 9.49 -21.34 3.51
C ARG A 46 9.35 -20.54 2.21
N ILE A 47 8.81 -19.33 2.27
CA ILE A 47 8.71 -18.40 1.13
C ILE A 47 10.12 -18.08 0.59
N ARG A 48 11.05 -17.69 1.48
CA ARG A 48 12.44 -17.39 1.10
C ARG A 48 13.13 -18.59 0.46
N TYR A 49 12.91 -19.78 1.00
CA TYR A 49 13.46 -21.03 0.46
C TYR A 49 12.88 -21.34 -0.93
N ASN A 50 11.55 -21.28 -1.09
CA ASN A 50 10.88 -21.56 -2.35
C ASN A 50 11.32 -20.59 -3.46
N SER A 51 11.37 -19.29 -3.15
CA SER A 51 11.84 -18.27 -4.08
C SER A 51 13.28 -18.49 -4.59
N ARG A 52 14.13 -19.18 -3.81
CA ARG A 52 15.51 -19.51 -4.23
C ARG A 52 15.58 -20.74 -5.11
N ILE A 53 14.68 -21.71 -4.89
CA ILE A 53 14.67 -22.96 -5.65
C ILE A 53 13.99 -22.77 -6.99
N ASN A 54 12.82 -22.13 -6.98
CA ASN A 54 12.00 -21.93 -8.17
C ASN A 54 11.90 -20.42 -8.49
N PRO A 55 12.91 -19.81 -9.14
CA PRO A 55 12.87 -18.39 -9.46
C PRO A 55 11.73 -18.02 -10.44
N ASN A 56 11.27 -18.98 -11.23
CA ASN A 56 10.17 -18.80 -12.19
C ASN A 56 8.79 -18.83 -11.51
N GLU A 57 8.68 -19.44 -10.33
CA GLU A 57 7.43 -19.61 -9.61
C GLU A 57 7.40 -18.71 -8.37
N GLN A 58 6.62 -17.62 -8.46
CA GLN A 58 6.53 -16.61 -7.39
C GLN A 58 5.32 -16.86 -6.49
N HIS A 59 5.15 -18.11 -6.07
CA HIS A 59 4.08 -18.54 -5.18
C HIS A 59 4.50 -19.71 -4.28
N CYS A 60 3.79 -19.92 -3.19
CA CYS A 60 4.03 -21.02 -2.27
C CYS A 60 2.72 -21.49 -1.64
N TRP A 61 2.58 -22.80 -1.52
CA TRP A 61 1.54 -23.45 -0.73
C TRP A 61 2.09 -23.74 0.67
N TYR A 62 1.27 -23.48 1.70
CA TYR A 62 1.63 -23.76 3.08
C TYR A 62 0.44 -24.35 3.82
N ILE A 63 0.67 -25.43 4.56
CA ILE A 63 -0.33 -26.08 5.41
C ILE A 63 -0.11 -25.60 6.84
N ILE A 64 -1.11 -24.95 7.44
CA ILE A 64 -1.06 -24.59 8.86
C ILE A 64 -1.26 -25.85 9.72
N PRO A 65 -0.40 -26.10 10.72
CA PRO A 65 -0.62 -27.18 11.67
C PRO A 65 -1.96 -27.02 12.40
N GLU A 66 -2.76 -28.09 12.46
CA GLU A 66 -4.03 -28.08 13.22
C GLU A 66 -3.80 -28.22 14.73
N ILE A 67 -2.71 -28.90 15.11
CA ILE A 67 -2.31 -29.13 16.50
C ILE A 67 -0.85 -28.76 16.71
N ILE A 68 -0.53 -28.29 17.91
CA ILE A 68 0.83 -27.98 18.32
C ILE A 68 1.13 -28.71 19.62
N ILE A 69 2.11 -29.61 19.57
CA ILE A 69 2.54 -30.38 20.73
C ILE A 69 2.98 -29.40 21.83
N GLY A 70 2.45 -29.60 23.04
CA GLY A 70 2.72 -28.76 24.20
C GLY A 70 1.77 -27.58 24.39
N LEU A 71 0.77 -27.40 23.52
CA LEU A 71 -0.28 -26.39 23.70
C LEU A 71 -1.67 -27.07 23.76
N PRO A 72 -2.30 -27.17 24.94
CA PRO A 72 -3.57 -27.91 25.09
C PRO A 72 -4.78 -27.18 24.47
N LYS A 73 -4.70 -25.86 24.25
CA LYS A 73 -5.79 -25.02 23.70
C LYS A 73 -5.31 -24.20 22.51
N TYR A 74 -4.85 -24.87 21.46
CA TYR A 74 -4.49 -24.20 20.21
C TYR A 74 -5.73 -24.03 19.32
N ASP A 75 -6.04 -22.78 18.95
CA ASP A 75 -7.05 -22.47 17.95
C ASP A 75 -6.39 -22.21 16.60
N ASN A 76 -6.58 -23.14 15.67
CA ASN A 76 -6.05 -23.06 14.32
C ASN A 76 -6.74 -21.96 13.49
N HIS A 77 -8.04 -21.70 13.69
CA HIS A 77 -8.79 -20.70 12.93
C HIS A 77 -8.31 -19.29 13.28
N SER A 78 -8.18 -18.99 14.58
CA SER A 78 -7.59 -17.73 15.04
C SER A 78 -6.16 -17.54 14.55
N CYS A 79 -5.37 -18.63 14.49
CA CYS A 79 -4.02 -18.57 13.96
C CYS A 79 -3.99 -18.26 12.45
N ILE A 80 -4.86 -18.90 11.66
CA ILE A 80 -4.98 -18.66 10.22
C ILE A 80 -5.36 -17.21 9.96
N ALA A 81 -6.37 -16.68 10.66
CA ALA A 81 -6.80 -15.29 10.55
C ALA A 81 -5.63 -14.32 10.83
N TYR A 82 -4.93 -14.52 11.94
CA TYR A 82 -3.76 -13.72 12.29
C TYR A 82 -2.65 -13.76 11.21
N ILE A 83 -2.35 -14.94 10.68
CA ILE A 83 -1.33 -15.11 9.64
C ILE A 83 -1.75 -14.40 8.35
N ILE A 84 -3.02 -14.53 7.94
CA ILE A 84 -3.55 -13.87 6.74
C ILE A 84 -3.40 -12.37 6.86
N ASP A 85 -3.79 -11.79 8.00
CA ASP A 85 -3.69 -10.35 8.23
C ASP A 85 -2.24 -9.87 8.20
N LYS A 86 -1.32 -10.58 8.87
CA LYS A 86 0.12 -10.23 8.86
C LYS A 86 0.79 -10.38 7.50
N LEU A 87 0.42 -11.39 6.73
CA LEU A 87 0.94 -11.54 5.37
C LEU A 87 0.33 -10.50 4.41
N ARG A 88 -0.91 -10.09 4.62
CA ARG A 88 -1.57 -9.04 3.82
C ARG A 88 -0.96 -7.66 4.11
N GLU A 89 -0.67 -7.35 5.38
CA GLU A 89 0.08 -6.15 5.78
C GLU A 89 1.44 -6.06 5.04
N ASN A 90 2.10 -7.20 4.81
CA ASN A 90 3.36 -7.28 4.06
C ASN A 90 3.19 -7.16 2.53
N GLY A 91 1.96 -7.10 2.02
CA GLY A 91 1.67 -6.95 0.59
C GLY A 91 1.60 -8.26 -0.20
N PHE A 92 1.55 -9.42 0.46
CA PHE A 92 1.36 -10.70 -0.23
C PHE A 92 -0.09 -10.89 -0.68
N VAL A 93 -0.27 -11.55 -1.82
CA VAL A 93 -1.58 -12.01 -2.30
C VAL A 93 -1.86 -13.38 -1.72
N ILE A 94 -2.94 -13.52 -0.96
CA ILE A 94 -3.24 -14.75 -0.19
C ILE A 94 -4.62 -15.26 -0.57
N LYS A 95 -4.75 -16.58 -0.68
CA LYS A 95 -6.04 -17.27 -0.76
C LYS A 95 -6.06 -18.40 0.26
N TYR A 96 -7.15 -18.50 1.02
CA TYR A 96 -7.38 -19.59 1.97
C TYR A 96 -8.24 -20.66 1.33
N ILE A 97 -7.82 -21.91 1.50
CA ILE A 97 -8.52 -23.10 1.03
C ILE A 97 -8.74 -24.02 2.24
N HIS A 98 -10.00 -24.37 2.49
CA HIS A 98 -10.39 -25.22 3.61
C HIS A 98 -9.75 -26.63 3.47
N PRO A 99 -9.24 -27.23 4.56
CA PRO A 99 -9.34 -26.80 5.96
C PRO A 99 -8.20 -25.91 6.50
N ASN A 100 -6.98 -26.03 5.99
CA ASN A 100 -5.79 -25.36 6.59
C ASN A 100 -4.73 -24.98 5.55
N LEU A 101 -5.11 -24.89 4.27
CA LEU A 101 -4.19 -24.63 3.18
C LEU A 101 -4.19 -23.14 2.82
N LEU A 102 -3.01 -22.53 2.82
CA LEU A 102 -2.80 -21.18 2.32
C LEU A 102 -2.03 -21.21 1.00
N PHE A 103 -2.59 -20.50 0.03
CA PHE A 103 -1.89 -20.07 -1.16
C PHE A 103 -1.32 -18.67 -0.91
N ILE A 104 -0.02 -18.51 -1.10
CA ILE A 104 0.69 -17.24 -0.91
C ILE A 104 1.42 -16.91 -2.21
N SER A 105 1.21 -15.72 -2.78
CA SER A 105 1.90 -15.28 -3.99
C SER A 105 2.45 -13.86 -3.83
N TRP A 106 3.63 -13.64 -4.44
CA TRP A 106 4.28 -12.33 -4.56
C TRP A 106 4.54 -11.95 -6.03
N LYS A 107 3.89 -12.64 -6.98
CA LYS A 107 4.03 -12.39 -8.42
C LYS A 107 3.60 -10.97 -8.83
N SER A 108 2.69 -10.37 -8.07
CA SER A 108 2.20 -9.01 -8.33
C SER A 108 3.21 -7.92 -8.00
N TRP A 109 4.30 -8.23 -7.29
CA TRP A 109 5.33 -7.27 -6.93
C TRP A 109 6.36 -7.11 -8.06
N THR A 110 6.60 -5.86 -8.46
CA THR A 110 7.59 -5.54 -9.49
C THR A 110 8.92 -5.12 -8.84
N PRO A 111 10.02 -5.87 -9.05
CA PRO A 111 11.32 -5.55 -8.45
C PRO A 111 11.91 -4.25 -9.03
N SER A 112 12.84 -3.65 -8.29
CA SER A 112 13.44 -2.34 -8.65
C SER A 112 14.10 -2.33 -10.02
N TYR A 113 14.85 -3.39 -10.37
CA TYR A 113 15.55 -3.48 -11.65
C TYR A 113 14.58 -3.40 -12.84
N VAL A 114 13.43 -4.08 -12.77
CA VAL A 114 12.39 -4.01 -13.82
C VAL A 114 11.79 -2.61 -13.88
N ARG A 115 11.53 -1.98 -12.73
CA ARG A 115 10.99 -0.61 -12.68
C ARG A 115 11.95 0.41 -13.31
N GLU A 116 13.25 0.25 -13.11
CA GLU A 116 14.26 1.11 -13.74
C GLU A 116 14.33 0.93 -15.25
N GLU A 117 14.22 -0.31 -15.74
CA GLU A 117 14.16 -0.58 -17.17
C GLU A 117 12.93 0.03 -17.83
N ILE A 118 11.75 -0.10 -17.19
CA ILE A 118 10.52 0.51 -17.71
C ILE A 118 10.64 2.03 -17.71
N ARG A 119 11.23 2.62 -16.66
CA ARG A 119 11.49 4.06 -16.61
C ARG A 119 12.43 4.52 -17.74
N LYS A 120 13.48 3.75 -18.05
CA LYS A 120 14.42 4.08 -19.16
C LYS A 120 13.73 3.98 -20.52
N LYS A 121 12.87 2.98 -20.73
CA LYS A 121 12.20 2.72 -22.02
C LYS A 121 11.01 3.64 -22.27
N THR A 122 10.17 3.85 -21.25
CA THR A 122 8.87 4.53 -21.38
C THR A 122 8.88 5.94 -20.78
N GLY A 123 9.89 6.30 -19.98
CA GLY A 123 9.95 7.60 -19.28
C GLY A 123 9.01 7.72 -18.06
N ILE A 124 8.14 6.73 -17.84
CA ILE A 124 7.14 6.73 -16.77
C ILE A 124 7.73 6.10 -15.50
N GLN A 125 7.52 6.74 -14.35
CA GLN A 125 7.82 6.14 -13.05
C GLN A 125 6.66 5.26 -12.59
N ILE A 126 6.94 4.02 -12.21
CA ILE A 126 5.94 3.03 -11.81
C ILE A 126 6.19 2.60 -10.36
N ASP A 127 5.12 2.38 -9.61
CA ASP A 127 5.15 1.88 -8.25
C ASP A 127 5.36 0.35 -8.17
N GLY A 128 5.62 -0.20 -6.98
CA GLY A 128 5.88 -1.63 -6.77
C GLY A 128 4.74 -2.55 -7.26
N TRP A 129 3.50 -2.06 -7.24
CA TRP A 129 2.31 -2.77 -7.73
C TRP A 129 1.95 -2.49 -9.19
N GLY A 130 2.81 -1.81 -9.95
CA GLY A 130 2.58 -1.57 -11.38
C GLY A 130 1.70 -0.36 -11.72
N LYS A 131 1.31 0.45 -10.73
CA LYS A 131 0.57 1.70 -10.96
C LYS A 131 1.55 2.82 -11.34
N PRO A 132 1.25 3.67 -12.33
CA PRO A 132 2.08 4.83 -12.63
C PRO A 132 2.08 5.78 -11.42
N LYS A 133 3.26 6.23 -10.98
CA LYS A 133 3.37 7.29 -9.97
C LYS A 133 2.98 8.60 -10.64
N THR A 134 1.74 9.03 -10.45
CA THR A 134 1.40 10.44 -10.67
C THR A 134 2.13 11.23 -9.60
N VAL A 135 3.01 12.14 -10.00
CA VAL A 135 3.60 13.13 -9.09
C VAL A 135 2.49 14.10 -8.73
N THR A 136 1.58 13.67 -7.87
CA THR A 136 0.62 14.57 -7.24
C THR A 136 1.37 15.17 -6.07
N SER A 137 1.98 16.33 -6.30
CA SER A 137 2.31 17.24 -5.20
C SER A 137 1.09 17.34 -4.30
N GLU A 138 1.28 17.04 -3.02
CA GLU A 138 0.25 17.08 -2.00
C GLU A 138 -0.45 18.44 -2.01
N HIS A 139 -1.62 18.54 -2.65
CA HIS A 139 -2.69 19.49 -2.36
C HIS A 139 -3.96 19.08 -3.14
N GLY A 140 -4.95 18.56 -2.42
CA GLY A 140 -6.35 18.56 -2.83
C GLY A 140 -6.81 17.40 -3.72
N ASN A 141 -7.78 16.64 -3.22
CA ASN A 141 -8.56 15.66 -3.95
C ASN A 141 -9.02 16.19 -5.31
N GLN A 142 -8.49 15.65 -6.41
CA GLN A 142 -9.10 15.73 -7.73
C GLN A 142 -8.92 14.38 -8.42
N GLU A 143 -10.04 13.78 -8.81
CA GLU A 143 -10.11 12.59 -9.64
C GLU A 143 -9.27 12.74 -10.91
N PRO A 144 -8.80 11.63 -11.52
CA PRO A 144 -7.97 11.69 -12.72
C PRO A 144 -8.77 12.32 -13.87
N VAL A 145 -8.51 13.61 -14.11
CA VAL A 145 -9.08 14.37 -15.23
C VAL A 145 -8.61 13.70 -16.52
N THR A 146 -9.50 12.91 -17.12
CA THR A 146 -9.20 12.09 -18.30
C THR A 146 -9.23 12.92 -19.59
N ASP A 147 -9.64 14.19 -19.49
CA ASP A 147 -9.92 15.03 -20.64
C ASP A 147 -8.94 16.23 -20.69
N PRO A 148 -8.04 16.31 -21.69
CA PRO A 148 -7.04 17.39 -21.79
C PRO A 148 -7.66 18.79 -21.92
N ASN A 149 -8.94 18.90 -22.31
CA ASN A 149 -9.67 20.16 -22.40
C ASN A 149 -9.94 20.80 -21.02
N THR A 150 -10.19 20.00 -19.99
CA THR A 150 -10.55 20.51 -18.66
C THR A 150 -9.35 21.14 -17.94
N LEU A 151 -8.14 20.66 -18.24
CA LEU A 151 -6.89 21.20 -17.69
C LEU A 151 -6.54 22.59 -18.27
N MET A 152 -6.98 22.87 -19.50
CA MET A 152 -6.77 24.16 -20.17
C MET A 152 -7.71 25.25 -19.62
N MET A 153 -8.91 24.86 -19.19
CA MET A 153 -9.89 25.77 -18.56
C MET A 153 -9.58 26.08 -17.10
N ALA A 154 -8.96 25.16 -16.35
CA ALA A 154 -8.63 25.39 -14.94
C ALA A 154 -7.49 26.41 -14.72
N LYS A 155 -6.67 26.68 -15.74
CA LYS A 155 -5.51 27.59 -15.66
C LYS A 155 -5.81 29.02 -16.14
N SER A 156 -6.96 29.27 -16.77
CA SER A 156 -7.35 30.60 -17.23
C SER A 156 -8.17 31.34 -16.17
N LYS A 157 -7.48 31.89 -15.16
CA LYS A 157 -8.03 33.01 -14.41
C LYS A 157 -8.38 34.13 -15.40
N SER A 158 -9.67 34.44 -15.45
CA SER A 158 -10.38 35.47 -16.22
C SER A 158 -9.53 36.63 -16.76
N VAL A 159 -9.39 36.71 -18.08
CA VAL A 159 -9.23 37.99 -18.77
C VAL A 159 -10.62 38.47 -19.16
N THR A 160 -11.06 39.57 -18.56
CA THR A 160 -12.34 40.21 -18.86
C THR A 160 -12.27 40.82 -20.26
N LEU A 161 -12.91 40.19 -21.25
CA LEU A 161 -13.07 40.79 -22.57
C LEU A 161 -14.27 41.74 -22.53
N SER A 162 -14.01 43.04 -22.53
CA SER A 162 -15.04 44.07 -22.65
C SER A 162 -15.79 43.92 -23.96
N SER A 163 -17.11 43.77 -23.88
CA SER A 163 -18.02 43.78 -25.03
C SER A 163 -17.89 45.10 -25.82
N LYS A 164 -17.63 45.00 -27.14
CA LYS A 164 -17.93 46.07 -28.09
C LYS A 164 -18.81 45.49 -29.21
N PRO A 165 -19.99 46.07 -29.49
CA PRO A 165 -20.80 45.70 -30.64
C PRO A 165 -20.30 46.45 -31.89
N GLY A 166 -20.26 45.78 -33.04
CA GLY A 166 -20.01 46.41 -34.34
C GLY A 166 -19.22 45.51 -35.29
N TYR A 167 -19.89 45.04 -36.35
CA TYR A 167 -19.24 44.36 -37.48
C TYR A 167 -18.20 45.28 -38.13
N LYS A 168 -17.00 44.76 -38.43
CA LYS A 168 -15.95 45.50 -39.15
C LYS A 168 -15.92 45.03 -40.59
N ASP A 169 -15.74 45.98 -41.49
CA ASP A 169 -15.64 45.76 -42.92
C ASP A 169 -14.42 44.88 -43.27
N ILE A 170 -14.56 44.00 -44.27
CA ILE A 170 -13.60 42.91 -44.56
C ILE A 170 -12.22 43.49 -44.94
N HIS A 171 -12.21 44.67 -45.56
CA HIS A 171 -10.98 45.38 -45.94
C HIS A 171 -10.18 45.95 -44.76
N THR A 172 -10.77 46.01 -43.56
CA THR A 172 -10.09 46.44 -42.32
C THR A 172 -9.57 45.27 -41.46
N TYR A 173 -9.63 44.04 -41.97
CA TYR A 173 -9.04 42.88 -41.31
C TYR A 173 -7.50 42.98 -41.30
N LYS A 174 -6.95 43.42 -40.16
CA LYS A 174 -5.55 43.17 -39.84
C LYS A 174 -5.51 41.85 -39.05
N PRO A 175 -4.84 40.80 -39.54
CA PRO A 175 -4.62 39.61 -38.74
C PRO A 175 -3.75 40.02 -37.56
N THR A 176 -4.38 40.27 -36.41
CA THR A 176 -3.68 40.28 -35.13
C THR A 176 -3.30 38.83 -34.91
N GLY A 177 -2.06 38.50 -35.28
CA GLY A 177 -1.46 37.20 -35.01
C GLY A 177 -1.41 36.98 -33.51
N ASP A 178 -2.53 36.53 -32.96
CA ASP A 178 -2.60 35.95 -31.63
C ASP A 178 -2.00 34.55 -31.75
N LEU A 179 -0.68 34.58 -31.97
CA LEU A 179 0.16 33.41 -32.03
C LEU A 179 0.08 32.78 -30.65
N ILE A 180 -0.22 31.48 -30.63
CA ILE A 180 -0.24 30.63 -29.43
C ILE A 180 1.13 30.70 -28.69
N TYR A 181 2.17 31.21 -29.37
CA TYR A 181 3.51 31.40 -28.85
C TYR A 181 3.77 32.86 -28.43
N ASN A 182 4.23 33.01 -27.20
CA ASN A 182 4.68 34.29 -26.63
C ASN A 182 5.71 34.95 -27.56
N LYS A 183 5.49 36.23 -27.90
CA LYS A 183 6.36 37.05 -28.77
C LYS A 183 7.82 37.07 -28.29
N ASP A 184 8.04 36.97 -26.98
CA ASP A 184 9.39 36.93 -26.41
C ASP A 184 10.16 35.65 -26.76
N LEU A 185 9.46 34.53 -26.98
CA LEU A 185 10.10 33.26 -27.39
C LEU A 185 10.54 33.31 -28.85
N LEU A 186 9.72 33.90 -29.72
CA LEU A 186 10.06 34.07 -31.13
C LEU A 186 11.28 34.96 -31.31
N LYS A 187 11.36 36.04 -30.52
CA LYS A 187 12.50 36.97 -30.54
C LYS A 187 13.82 36.29 -30.14
N ARG A 188 13.79 35.44 -29.10
CA ARG A 188 14.97 34.65 -28.68
C ARG A 188 15.43 33.63 -29.73
N ILE A 189 14.49 33.07 -30.50
CA ILE A 189 14.81 32.14 -31.59
C ILE A 189 15.46 32.89 -32.75
N GLU A 190 14.92 34.06 -33.10
CA GLU A 190 15.46 34.93 -34.14
C GLU A 190 16.86 35.45 -33.79
N ASP A 191 17.08 35.91 -32.56
CA ASP A 191 18.40 36.34 -32.09
C ASP A 191 19.42 35.20 -32.16
N LYS A 192 18.98 33.97 -31.89
CA LYS A 192 19.83 32.77 -31.95
C LYS A 192 20.07 32.28 -33.38
N SER A 193 19.14 32.51 -34.32
CA SER A 193 19.35 32.20 -35.74
C SER A 193 20.25 33.22 -36.42
N ASN A 194 20.22 34.48 -35.97
CA ASN A 194 20.99 35.59 -36.54
C ASN A 194 22.39 35.74 -35.91
N ALA A 195 22.67 35.09 -34.79
CA ALA A 195 23.99 35.08 -34.14
C ALA A 195 24.98 34.09 -34.77
N LYS A 196 24.97 33.97 -36.10
CA LYS A 196 25.92 33.15 -36.86
C LYS A 196 26.71 34.00 -37.84
#